data_AF-A0A2H4QYQ8-F1
#
_entry.id   AF-A0A2H4QYQ8-F1
#
_cell.length_a   1.000
_cell.length_b   1.000
_cell.length_c   1.000
_cell.angle_alpha   90.00
_cell.angle_beta   90.00
_cell.angle_gamma   90.00
#
_symmetry.space_group_name_H-M   'P 1'
#
loop_
_entity.id
_entity.type
_entity.pdbx_description
1 polymer ?
#
loop_
_entity_poly.entity_id
_entity_poly.type
_entity_poly.pdbx_seq_one_letter_code
_entity_poly.pdbx_strand_id
1 'polypeptide(L)'
;KEEGWRARSAFKLLQIDEKFHILKDVTHAVDLCAAPGSWTQVLSKRLYENRSNNEEVKIIAVDLQAMAPLPGVTQLQGDITKLSTAQAIIEHFGGESQKAQLVIC
;
A
#
# COMPACT_ATOMS: atom_id res chain seq x y z
N LYS A 1 -16.46 1.82 16.41
CA LYS A 1 -16.53 1.88 14.93
C LYS A 1 -16.71 3.35 14.54
N GLU A 2 -15.71 4.20 14.79
CA GLU A 2 -15.91 5.67 14.77
C GLU A 2 -15.06 6.41 13.73
N GLU A 3 -14.09 5.75 13.07
CA GLU A 3 -13.06 6.44 12.25
C GLU A 3 -13.01 5.98 10.78
N GLY A 4 -13.94 5.13 10.33
CA GLY A 4 -14.01 4.67 8.94
C GLY A 4 -12.90 3.70 8.48
N TRP A 5 -12.01 3.27 9.38
CA TRP A 5 -10.98 2.26 9.09
C TRP A 5 -11.56 0.83 9.09
N ARG A 6 -11.12 0.00 8.13
CA ARG A 6 -11.55 -1.40 7.98
C ARG A 6 -11.16 -2.29 9.16
N ALA A 7 -10.05 -1.98 9.84
CA ALA A 7 -9.61 -2.72 11.02
C ALA A 7 -8.80 -1.85 11.98
N ARG A 8 -8.72 -2.27 13.25
CA ARG A 8 -7.97 -1.56 14.30
C ARG A 8 -6.45 -1.56 14.07
N SER A 9 -5.94 -2.46 13.22
CA SER A 9 -4.54 -2.49 12.81
C SER A 9 -4.10 -1.19 12.14
N ALA A 10 -4.99 -0.43 11.49
CA ALA A 10 -4.66 0.87 10.87
C ALA A 10 -3.97 1.83 11.86
N PHE A 11 -4.40 1.84 13.14
CA PHE A 11 -3.81 2.70 14.17
C PHE A 11 -2.35 2.35 14.49
N LYS A 12 -1.94 1.08 14.31
CA LYS A 12 -0.54 0.69 14.50
C LYS A 12 0.36 1.37 13.47
N LEU A 13 -0.05 1.36 12.20
CA LEU A 13 0.72 2.00 11.13
C LEU A 13 0.75 3.52 11.31
N LEU A 14 -0.38 4.13 11.71
CA LEU A 14 -0.45 5.56 12.03
C LEU A 14 0.51 5.93 13.17
N GLN A 15 0.55 5.14 14.25
CA GLN A 15 1.47 5.37 15.38
C GLN A 15 2.95 5.17 15.00
N ILE A 16 3.24 4.19 14.15
CA ILE A 16 4.59 3.97 13.62
C ILE A 16 5.01 5.18 12.76
N ASP A 17 4.15 5.64 11.86
CA ASP A 17 4.44 6.80 11.02
C ASP A 17 4.56 8.10 11.82
N GLU A 18 3.73 8.30 12.86
CA GLU A 18 3.85 9.46 13.75
C GLU A 18 5.22 9.50 14.44
N LYS A 19 5.77 8.34 14.83
CA LYS A 19 7.04 8.25 15.55
C LYS A 19 8.27 8.26 14.64
N PHE A 20 8.19 7.61 13.48
CA PHE A 20 9.34 7.31 12.63
C PHE A 20 9.28 7.97 11.26
N HIS A 21 8.15 8.61 10.92
CA HIS A 21 7.91 9.29 9.65
C HIS A 21 8.19 8.41 8.42
N ILE A 22 7.85 7.11 8.50
CA ILE A 22 8.15 6.13 7.45
C ILE A 22 7.39 6.38 6.14
N LEU A 23 6.31 7.18 6.17
CA LEU A 23 5.53 7.54 4.99
C LEU A 23 6.02 8.85 4.34
N LYS A 24 6.98 9.55 4.96
CA LYS A 24 7.53 10.80 4.43
C LYS A 24 8.25 10.54 3.11
N ASP A 25 7.94 11.34 2.09
CA ASP A 25 8.54 11.28 0.75
C ASP A 25 8.35 9.94 -0.01
N VAL A 26 7.56 9.02 0.54
CA VAL A 26 7.19 7.78 -0.15
C VAL A 26 6.19 8.09 -1.27
N THR A 27 6.47 7.55 -2.45
CA THR A 27 5.62 7.57 -3.64
C THR A 27 5.36 6.15 -4.14
N HIS A 28 6.24 5.19 -3.87
CA HIS A 28 6.12 3.80 -4.29
C HIS A 28 6.00 2.88 -3.07
N ALA A 29 4.80 2.37 -2.81
CA ALA A 29 4.51 1.55 -1.62
C ALA A 29 3.88 0.19 -1.98
N VAL A 30 4.29 -0.85 -1.26
CA VAL A 30 3.75 -2.21 -1.35
C VAL A 30 3.17 -2.62 0.01
N ASP A 31 1.95 -3.13 0.02
CA ASP A 31 1.29 -3.75 1.18
C ASP A 31 1.07 -5.25 0.91
N LEU A 32 1.80 -6.11 1.62
CA LEU A 32 1.72 -7.57 1.47
C LEU A 32 0.81 -8.15 2.54
N CYS A 33 0.04 -9.19 2.21
CA CYS A 33 -0.98 -9.77 3.10
C CYS A 33 -2.01 -8.72 3.54
N ALA A 34 -2.41 -7.88 2.59
CA ALA A 34 -3.12 -6.64 2.88
C ALA A 34 -4.56 -6.83 3.39
N ALA A 35 -5.25 -7.93 3.10
CA ALA A 35 -6.68 -8.07 3.36
C ALA A 35 -6.99 -7.96 4.87
N PRO A 36 -8.00 -7.15 5.29
CA PRO A 36 -9.03 -6.51 4.48
C PRO A 36 -8.67 -5.13 3.88
N GLY A 37 -7.43 -4.69 4.00
CA GLY A 37 -6.89 -3.46 3.39
C GLY A 37 -6.72 -2.30 4.37
N SER A 38 -6.60 -2.57 5.68
CA SER A 38 -6.59 -1.50 6.70
C SER A 38 -5.31 -0.66 6.69
N TRP A 39 -4.17 -1.26 6.37
CA TRP A 39 -2.90 -0.54 6.21
C TRP A 39 -2.84 0.13 4.84
N THR A 40 -3.31 -0.56 3.80
CA THR A 40 -3.52 0.02 2.47
C THR A 40 -4.39 1.28 2.50
N GLN A 41 -5.44 1.31 3.33
CA GLN A 41 -6.26 2.51 3.54
C GLN A 41 -5.44 3.68 4.08
N VAL A 42 -4.52 3.43 5.02
CA VAL A 42 -3.65 4.47 5.57
C VAL A 42 -2.71 4.98 4.48
N LEU A 43 -2.11 4.08 3.68
CA LEU A 43 -1.27 4.45 2.55
C LEU A 43 -2.03 5.30 1.52
N SER A 44 -3.23 4.86 1.11
CA SER A 44 -4.10 5.59 0.17
C SER A 44 -4.38 7.01 0.66
N LYS A 45 -4.84 7.17 1.91
CA LYS A 45 -5.11 8.51 2.46
C LYS A 45 -3.84 9.37 2.58
N ARG A 46 -2.74 8.83 3.09
CA ARG A 46 -1.52 9.59 3.41
C ARG A 46 -0.67 9.94 2.18
N LEU A 47 -0.58 9.02 1.22
CA LEU A 47 0.29 9.15 0.07
C LEU A 47 -0.45 9.65 -1.16
N TYR A 48 -1.73 9.26 -1.35
CA TYR A 48 -2.47 9.56 -2.58
C TYR A 48 -3.51 10.67 -2.40
N GLU A 49 -4.42 10.58 -1.43
CA GLU A 49 -5.51 11.56 -1.27
C GLU A 49 -5.02 12.89 -0.68
N ASN A 50 -4.11 12.86 0.30
CA ASN A 50 -3.64 14.06 1.00
C ASN A 50 -2.49 14.81 0.29
N ARG A 51 -2.05 14.37 -0.90
CA ARG A 51 -0.98 15.03 -1.67
C ARG A 51 -1.54 15.81 -2.85
N SER A 52 -1.12 17.06 -2.99
CA SER A 52 -1.50 17.93 -4.11
C SER A 52 -0.95 17.46 -5.46
N ASN A 53 0.17 16.73 -5.46
CA ASN A 53 0.75 16.10 -6.64
C ASN A 53 0.89 14.59 -6.36
N ASN A 54 -0.12 13.82 -6.76
CA ASN A 54 -0.20 12.38 -6.54
C ASN A 54 0.01 11.56 -7.82
N GLU A 55 0.36 12.19 -8.93
CA GLU A 55 0.53 11.55 -10.24
C GLU A 55 1.66 10.50 -10.23
N GLU A 56 2.69 10.74 -9.42
CA GLU A 56 3.84 9.84 -9.25
C GLU A 56 3.61 8.75 -8.17
N VAL A 57 2.48 8.80 -7.46
CA VAL A 57 2.20 7.87 -6.36
C VAL A 57 1.62 6.58 -6.89
N LYS A 58 2.31 5.48 -6.60
CA LYS A 58 1.95 4.12 -6.94
C LYS A 58 1.87 3.28 -5.68
N ILE A 59 0.69 2.72 -5.41
CA ILE A 59 0.44 1.84 -4.28
C ILE A 59 -0.09 0.52 -4.83
N ILE A 60 0.56 -0.58 -4.47
CA ILE A 60 0.07 -1.93 -4.79
C ILE A 60 -0.13 -2.74 -3.52
N ALA A 61 -1.27 -3.39 -3.42
CA ALA A 61 -1.62 -4.26 -2.30
C ALA A 61 -1.88 -5.67 -2.77
N VAL A 62 -1.30 -6.64 -2.06
CA VAL A 62 -1.25 -8.05 -2.46
C VAL A 62 -1.80 -8.92 -1.35
N ASP A 63 -2.76 -9.78 -1.67
CA ASP A 63 -3.28 -10.79 -0.76
C ASP A 63 -3.85 -11.97 -1.54
N LEU A 64 -3.99 -13.14 -0.90
CA LEU A 64 -4.73 -14.27 -1.47
C LEU A 64 -6.23 -14.00 -1.50
N GLN A 65 -6.73 -13.18 -0.59
CA GLN A 65 -8.13 -12.81 -0.46
C GLN A 65 -8.43 -11.51 -1.20
N ALA A 66 -9.60 -11.44 -1.84
CA ALA A 66 -10.09 -10.21 -2.41
C ALA A 66 -10.37 -9.17 -1.31
N MET A 67 -10.19 -7.89 -1.63
CA MET A 67 -10.57 -6.79 -0.77
C MET A 67 -11.34 -5.73 -1.55
N ALA A 68 -12.15 -4.92 -0.85
CA ALA A 68 -12.87 -3.84 -1.52
C ALA A 68 -11.88 -2.80 -2.09
N PRO A 69 -12.18 -2.18 -3.25
CA PRO A 69 -11.31 -1.21 -3.91
C PRO A 69 -11.00 -0.01 -2.99
N LEU A 70 -9.85 0.63 -3.24
CA LEU A 70 -9.38 1.83 -2.53
C LEU A 70 -8.86 2.86 -3.56
N PRO A 71 -9.08 4.17 -3.36
CA PRO A 71 -8.57 5.20 -4.25
C PRO A 71 -7.05 5.15 -4.39
N GLY A 72 -6.54 5.24 -5.63
CA GLY A 72 -5.09 5.28 -5.90
C GLY A 72 -4.34 3.99 -5.59
N VAL A 73 -5.03 2.86 -5.43
CA VAL A 73 -4.43 1.57 -5.09
C VAL A 73 -4.69 0.54 -6.18
N THR A 74 -3.64 -0.08 -6.71
CA THR A 74 -3.74 -1.31 -7.48
C THR A 74 -3.83 -2.50 -6.55
N GLN A 75 -4.81 -3.38 -6.78
CA GLN A 75 -5.01 -4.58 -5.96
C GLN A 75 -4.66 -5.81 -6.79
N LEU A 76 -3.76 -6.62 -6.27
CA LEU A 76 -3.33 -7.87 -6.90
C LEU A 76 -3.72 -9.04 -5.99
N GLN A 77 -4.67 -9.84 -6.43
CA GLN A 77 -4.97 -11.09 -5.74
C GLN A 77 -3.94 -12.14 -6.15
N GLY A 78 -3.03 -12.50 -5.24
CA GLY A 78 -1.89 -13.34 -5.58
C GLY A 78 -1.14 -13.88 -4.37
N ASP A 79 -0.41 -14.97 -4.61
CA ASP A 79 0.46 -15.61 -3.63
C ASP A 79 1.84 -14.94 -3.68
N ILE A 80 2.25 -14.32 -2.56
CA ILE A 80 3.53 -13.60 -2.46
C ILE A 80 4.76 -14.50 -2.61
N THR A 81 4.61 -15.83 -2.50
CA THR A 81 5.69 -16.79 -2.72
C THR A 81 5.93 -17.11 -4.21
N LYS A 82 5.03 -16.66 -5.10
CA LYS A 82 5.16 -16.88 -6.54
C LYS A 82 6.00 -15.79 -7.19
N LEU A 83 6.93 -16.19 -8.04
CA LEU A 83 7.74 -15.27 -8.84
C LEU A 83 6.89 -14.36 -9.71
N SER A 84 5.77 -14.87 -10.25
CA SER A 84 4.83 -14.09 -11.05
C SER A 84 4.23 -12.91 -10.28
N THR A 85 3.98 -13.08 -8.98
CA THR A 85 3.46 -12.00 -8.11
C THR A 85 4.53 -10.93 -7.91
N ALA A 86 5.77 -11.33 -7.65
CA ALA A 86 6.90 -10.41 -7.54
C ALA A 86 7.14 -9.64 -8.86
N GLN A 87 7.07 -10.32 -10.00
CA GLN A 87 7.18 -9.70 -11.33
C GLN A 87 6.07 -8.68 -11.57
N ALA A 88 4.82 -9.02 -11.27
CA ALA A 88 3.69 -8.09 -11.41
C ALA A 88 3.86 -6.81 -10.54
N ILE A 89 4.39 -6.94 -9.32
CA ILE A 89 4.72 -5.79 -8.46
C ILE A 89 5.80 -4.92 -9.10
N ILE A 90 6.87 -5.52 -9.63
CA ILE A 90 7.97 -4.79 -10.27
C ILE A 90 7.48 -4.07 -11.53
N GLU A 91 6.69 -4.76 -12.36
CA GLU A 91 6.10 -4.18 -13.58
C GLU A 91 5.16 -3.02 -13.27
N HIS A 92 4.36 -3.10 -12.20
CA HIS A 92 3.51 -2.00 -11.74
C HIS A 92 4.30 -0.70 -11.50
N PHE A 93 5.52 -0.82 -10.99
CA PHE A 93 6.40 0.32 -10.77
C PHE A 93 7.15 0.78 -12.02
N GLY A 94 7.11 0.06 -13.14
CA GLY A 94 7.84 0.43 -14.37
C GLY A 94 9.09 -0.41 -14.63
N GLY A 95 9.18 -1.59 -14.01
CA GLY A 95 10.29 -2.52 -14.19
C GLY A 95 11.43 -2.31 -13.19
N GLU A 96 12.62 -2.86 -13.49
CA GLU A 96 13.77 -2.82 -12.57
C GLU A 96 14.35 -1.41 -12.33
N SER A 97 13.94 -0.42 -13.11
CA SER A 97 14.39 0.97 -13.01
C SER A 97 13.80 1.72 -11.82
N GLN A 98 12.63 1.29 -11.31
CA GLN A 98 11.92 1.92 -10.20
C GLN A 98 11.62 0.87 -9.12
N LYS A 99 12.11 1.11 -7.90
CA LYS A 99 11.94 0.20 -6.76
C LYS A 99 10.86 0.71 -5.82
N ALA A 100 10.21 -0.22 -5.12
CA ALA A 100 9.42 0.12 -3.95
C ALA A 100 10.30 0.84 -2.92
N GLN A 101 9.79 1.95 -2.37
CA GLN A 101 10.45 2.72 -1.32
C GLN A 101 10.02 2.24 0.06
N LEU A 102 8.81 1.68 0.15
CA LEU A 102 8.24 1.11 1.37
C LEU A 102 7.56 -0.21 1.05
N VAL A 103 7.85 -1.23 1.86
CA VAL A 103 7.12 -2.51 1.87
C VAL A 103 6.65 -2.76 3.30
N ILE A 104 5.36 -3.02 3.47
CA ILE A 104 4.73 -3.32 4.76
C ILE A 104 3.97 -4.67 4.68
N CYS A 105 3.81 -5.33 5.83
CA CYS A 105 3.02 -6.55 6.01
C CYS A 105 2.49 -6.67 7.45
#